data_AF-A0ABC8STE6-F1
#
_entry.id   AF-A0ABC8STE6-F1
#
_cell.length_a   1.000
_cell.length_b   1.000
_cell.length_c   1.000
_cell.angle_alpha   90.00
_cell.angle_beta   90.00
_cell.angle_gamma   90.00
#
_symmetry.space_group_name_H-M   'P 1'
#
loop_
_entity.id
_entity.type
_entity.pdbx_description
1 polymer ?
#
loop_
_entity_poly.entity_id
_entity_poly.type
_entity_poly.pdbx_seq_one_letter_code
_entity_poly.pdbx_strand_id
1 'polypeptide(L)'
;MLASLSIETVAQNSRLNNNSLVGNIPMSLTTVNSLQVLDLSNNRLTGPTPVNGSFQLFTPISFANNQLDPPPVLPPPPATPTPPSSSSVGNSATGAIAGGVAAKSGKKKSKDSGPVTTPALKT
;
A
#
# COMPACT_ATOMS: atom_id res chain seq x y z
N MET A 1 -12.62 24.27 20.46
CA MET A 1 -12.01 25.16 19.44
C MET A 1 -11.47 24.29 18.33
N LEU A 2 -11.87 24.52 17.08
CA LEU A 2 -11.19 23.93 15.92
C LEU A 2 -9.95 24.79 15.67
N ALA A 3 -8.76 24.20 15.80
CA ALA A 3 -7.51 24.88 15.48
C ALA A 3 -7.06 24.42 14.09
N SER A 4 -6.75 25.37 13.21
CA SER A 4 -6.13 25.07 11.91
C SER A 4 -4.61 25.04 12.08
N LEU A 5 -3.94 24.17 11.33
CA LEU A 5 -2.48 24.11 11.36
C LEU A 5 -1.88 25.32 10.63
N SER A 6 -1.08 26.13 11.32
CA SER A 6 -0.38 27.29 10.75
C SER A 6 1.12 27.26 11.10
N ILE A 7 1.92 28.02 10.35
CA ILE A 7 3.37 28.14 10.57
C ILE A 7 3.72 28.62 11.98
N GLU A 8 2.87 29.46 12.57
CA GLU A 8 3.05 29.97 13.94
C GLU A 8 2.83 28.88 15.00
N THR A 9 2.08 27.84 14.68
CA THR A 9 1.80 26.71 15.60
C THR A 9 2.94 25.68 15.59
N VAL A 10 3.82 25.73 14.59
CA VAL A 10 4.87 24.73 14.38
C VAL A 10 6.24 25.32 14.73
N ALA A 11 6.86 24.77 15.77
CA ALA A 11 8.21 25.07 16.21
C ALA A 11 9.17 23.91 15.86
N GLN A 12 10.46 24.06 16.19
CA GLN A 12 11.49 23.05 15.86
C GLN A 12 11.15 21.64 16.36
N ASN A 13 10.44 21.52 17.49
CA ASN A 13 10.10 20.25 18.12
C ASN A 13 8.60 20.15 18.45
N SER A 14 7.74 20.29 17.44
CA SER A 14 6.28 20.24 17.64
C SER A 14 5.73 18.82 17.56
N ARG A 15 5.13 18.36 18.66
CA ARG A 15 4.26 17.17 18.71
C ARG A 15 2.83 17.63 18.95
N LEU A 16 2.04 17.64 17.89
CA LEU A 16 0.63 18.05 17.88
C LEU A 16 -0.28 16.84 17.61
N ASN A 17 0.20 15.63 17.87
CA ASN A 17 -0.58 14.42 17.71
C ASN A 17 -1.81 14.40 18.64
N ASN A 18 -2.84 13.64 18.26
CA ASN A 18 -4.07 13.45 19.04
C ASN A 18 -4.85 14.74 19.31
N ASN A 19 -4.83 15.65 18.35
CA ASN A 19 -5.64 16.86 18.40
C ASN A 19 -6.79 16.80 17.40
N SER A 20 -7.63 17.84 17.39
CA SER A 20 -8.69 18.01 16.39
C SER A 20 -8.28 19.05 15.35
N LEU A 21 -7.01 19.05 14.92
CA LEU A 21 -6.55 19.97 13.88
C LEU A 21 -7.24 19.64 12.56
N VAL A 22 -7.73 20.67 11.88
CA VAL A 22 -8.46 20.56 10.61
C VAL A 22 -7.81 21.41 9.52
N GLY A 23 -8.15 21.13 8.27
CA GLY A 23 -7.66 21.85 7.10
C GLY A 23 -6.38 21.25 6.52
N ASN A 24 -5.78 21.97 5.58
CA ASN A 24 -4.62 21.51 4.83
C ASN A 24 -3.31 21.78 5.58
N ILE A 25 -2.29 20.97 5.31
CA ILE A 25 -0.93 21.28 5.73
C ILE A 25 -0.42 22.42 4.83
N PRO A 26 -0.15 23.62 5.36
CA PRO A 26 0.27 24.73 4.52
C PRO A 26 1.68 24.51 3.98
N MET A 27 1.87 24.76 2.68
CA MET A 27 3.18 24.66 2.01
C MET A 27 4.23 25.58 2.61
N SER A 28 3.85 26.65 3.32
CA SER A 28 4.79 27.49 4.05
C SER A 28 5.57 26.73 5.12
N LEU A 29 5.03 25.63 5.66
CA LEU A 29 5.79 24.79 6.62
C LEU A 29 6.99 24.12 5.98
N THR A 30 7.03 23.95 4.65
CA THR A 30 8.20 23.36 3.99
C THR A 30 9.43 24.27 4.01
N THR A 31 9.26 25.58 4.28
CA THR A 31 10.37 26.54 4.34
C THR A 31 11.02 26.60 5.73
N VAL A 32 10.41 25.96 6.73
CA VAL A 32 10.92 25.94 8.11
C VAL A 32 12.02 24.88 8.20
N ASN A 33 13.23 25.27 7.82
CA ASN A 33 14.42 24.38 7.81
C ASN A 33 14.90 23.97 9.20
N SER A 34 14.34 24.55 10.25
CA SER A 34 14.67 24.29 11.64
C SER A 34 13.83 23.19 12.28
N LEU A 35 12.88 22.60 11.54
CA LEU A 35 12.05 21.50 12.01
C LEU A 35 12.88 20.22 12.21
N GLN A 36 13.00 19.78 13.46
CA GLN A 36 13.71 18.55 13.84
C GLN A 36 12.74 17.43 14.24
N VAL A 37 11.62 17.79 14.86
CA VAL A 37 10.58 16.84 15.28
C VAL A 37 9.22 17.39 14.89
N LEU A 38 8.48 16.59 14.14
CA LEU A 38 7.10 16.86 13.77
C LEU A 38 6.26 15.59 13.94
N ASP A 39 5.20 15.69 14.73
CA ASP A 39 4.17 14.67 14.83
C ASP A 39 2.79 15.33 14.76
N LEU A 40 2.06 15.05 13.69
CA LEU A 40 0.71 15.52 13.41
C LEU A 40 -0.29 14.35 13.39
N SER A 41 0.12 13.17 13.85
CA SER A 41 -0.70 11.97 13.79
C SER A 41 -2.00 12.10 14.58
N ASN A 42 -3.04 11.35 14.23
CA ASN A 42 -4.33 11.37 14.91
C ASN A 42 -4.96 12.77 14.94
N ASN A 43 -5.07 13.40 13.78
CA ASN A 43 -5.77 14.67 13.57
C ASN A 43 -6.81 14.54 12.45
N ARG A 44 -7.42 15.65 12.04
CA ARG A 44 -8.40 15.71 10.94
C ARG A 44 -7.87 16.57 9.79
N LEU A 45 -6.56 16.54 9.55
CA LEU A 45 -5.93 17.27 8.45
C LEU A 45 -6.31 16.63 7.11
N THR A 46 -6.45 17.46 6.08
CA THR A 46 -6.92 17.07 4.73
C THR A 46 -5.97 17.55 3.64
N GLY A 47 -6.07 16.98 2.44
CA GLY A 47 -5.31 17.44 1.27
C GLY A 47 -3.89 16.89 1.18
N PRO A 48 -3.05 17.43 0.27
CA PRO A 48 -1.75 16.84 -0.03
C PRO A 48 -0.75 17.02 1.12
N THR A 49 0.00 15.97 1.41
CA THR A 49 1.15 16.05 2.31
C THR A 49 2.32 16.70 1.55
N PRO A 50 2.91 17.81 2.06
CA PRO A 50 4.08 18.39 1.43
C PRO A 50 5.25 17.41 1.42
N VAL A 51 5.92 17.24 0.28
CA VAL A 51 7.06 16.33 0.11
C VAL A 51 8.40 17.07 -0.02
N ASN A 52 8.42 18.37 0.27
CA ASN A 52 9.56 19.25 0.07
C ASN A 52 10.12 19.78 1.40
N GLY A 53 11.39 20.19 1.38
CA GLY A 53 12.07 20.80 2.54
C GLY A 53 12.15 19.85 3.74
N SER A 54 11.89 20.36 4.94
CA SER A 54 11.98 19.59 6.19
C SER A 54 11.01 18.40 6.25
N PHE A 55 9.95 18.39 5.43
CA PHE A 55 8.99 17.27 5.40
C PHE A 55 9.61 15.97 4.87
N GLN A 56 10.70 16.05 4.11
CA GLN A 56 11.45 14.87 3.66
C GLN A 56 12.17 14.14 4.80
N LEU A 57 12.35 14.80 5.95
CA LEU A 57 13.04 14.24 7.11
C LEU A 57 12.09 13.44 8.02
N PHE A 58 10.78 13.60 7.84
CA PHE A 58 9.78 12.93 8.66
C PHE A 58 9.25 11.67 8.00
N THR A 59 8.92 10.69 8.83
CA THR A 59 8.38 9.42 8.35
C THR A 59 6.87 9.52 8.18
N PRO A 60 6.24 8.67 7.34
CA PRO A 60 4.79 8.70 7.14
C PRO A 60 3.96 8.55 8.43
N ILE A 61 4.53 7.92 9.47
CA ILE A 61 3.85 7.75 10.75
C ILE A 61 3.53 9.09 11.44
N SER A 62 4.36 10.11 11.23
CA SER A 62 4.15 11.47 11.74
C SER A 62 2.88 12.12 11.19
N PHE A 63 2.31 11.58 10.11
CA PHE A 63 1.10 12.11 9.47
C PHE A 63 -0.06 11.09 9.51
N ALA A 64 0.14 9.95 10.17
CA ALA A 64 -0.83 8.86 10.22
C ALA A 64 -2.16 9.27 10.88
N ASN A 65 -3.23 8.53 10.58
CA ASN A 65 -4.56 8.78 11.14
C ASN A 65 -5.05 10.23 10.90
N ASN A 66 -4.86 10.72 9.68
CA ASN A 66 -5.44 11.94 9.12
C ASN A 66 -6.19 11.61 7.83
N GLN A 67 -6.84 12.60 7.21
CA GLN A 67 -7.55 12.50 5.93
C GLN A 67 -6.70 13.09 4.78
N LEU A 68 -5.38 12.87 4.83
CA LEU A 68 -4.44 13.40 3.85
C LEU A 68 -4.53 12.62 2.54
N ASP A 69 -4.36 13.33 1.43
CA ASP A 69 -4.32 12.73 0.11
C ASP A 69 -3.09 11.82 -0.01
N PRO A 70 -3.23 10.66 -0.67
CA PRO A 70 -2.06 9.86 -0.99
C PRO A 70 -1.08 10.71 -1.81
N PRO A 71 0.24 10.57 -1.60
CA PRO A 71 1.21 11.25 -2.44
C PRO A 71 0.93 10.88 -3.90
N PRO A 72 1.11 11.83 -4.85
CA PRO A 72 0.85 11.56 -6.26
C PRO A 72 1.63 10.33 -6.68
N VAL A 73 0.89 9.26 -6.99
CA VAL A 73 1.43 7.94 -7.30
C VAL A 73 2.27 8.09 -8.56
N LEU A 74 3.61 8.01 -8.43
CA LEU A 74 4.47 7.68 -9.58
C LEU A 74 3.91 6.41 -10.22
N PRO A 75 3.87 6.30 -11.56
CA PRO A 75 3.18 5.21 -12.25
C PRO A 75 3.52 3.88 -11.58
N PRO A 76 2.49 3.10 -11.17
CA PRO A 76 2.71 1.91 -10.37
C PRO A 76 3.64 0.95 -11.16
N PRO A 77 4.61 0.29 -10.50
CA PRO A 77 5.26 -0.86 -11.12
C PRO A 77 4.17 -1.86 -11.54
N PRO A 78 4.35 -2.59 -12.66
CA PRO A 78 3.31 -3.46 -13.22
C PRO A 78 2.73 -4.36 -12.12
N ALA A 79 1.41 -4.26 -11.94
CA ALA A 79 0.69 -4.94 -10.88
C ALA A 79 1.03 -6.44 -10.89
N THR A 80 1.65 -6.92 -9.81
CA THR A 80 1.52 -8.34 -9.50
C THR A 80 0.07 -8.54 -9.04
N PRO A 81 -0.68 -9.50 -9.61
CA PRO A 81 -2.09 -9.64 -9.32
C PRO A 81 -2.28 -10.05 -7.86
N THR A 82 -2.73 -9.12 -7.03
CA THR A 82 -3.24 -9.40 -5.68
C THR A 82 -4.57 -10.14 -5.82
N PRO A 83 -4.75 -11.33 -5.23
CA PRO A 83 -6.04 -12.03 -5.30
C PRO A 83 -7.12 -11.21 -4.56
N PRO A 84 -8.37 -11.16 -5.07
CA PRO A 84 -9.42 -10.38 -4.45
C PRO A 84 -9.81 -10.98 -3.10
N SER A 85 -9.86 -10.11 -2.07
CA SER A 85 -10.44 -10.40 -0.76
C SER A 85 -11.86 -10.95 -0.94
N SER A 86 -12.10 -12.15 -0.41
CA SER A 86 -13.39 -12.83 -0.48
C SER A 86 -14.48 -11.99 0.17
N SER A 87 -15.36 -11.40 -0.64
CA SER A 87 -16.65 -10.91 -0.19
C SER A 87 -17.50 -12.11 0.24
N SER A 88 -18.03 -12.03 1.46
CA SER A 88 -18.94 -12.98 2.08
C SER A 88 -20.11 -13.32 1.15
N VAL A 89 -20.02 -14.43 0.42
CA VAL A 89 -21.13 -15.00 -0.35
C VAL A 89 -22.11 -15.64 0.64
N GLY A 90 -23.32 -15.09 0.68
CA GLY A 90 -24.44 -15.64 1.44
C GLY A 90 -24.70 -17.10 1.04
N ASN A 91 -24.60 -17.96 2.03
CA ASN A 91 -24.90 -19.38 1.97
C ASN A 91 -26.42 -19.59 1.91
N SER A 92 -26.99 -19.54 0.71
CA SER A 92 -28.32 -20.08 0.43
C SER A 92 -28.18 -21.57 0.09
N ALA A 93 -28.38 -22.42 1.09
CA ALA A 93 -28.41 -23.87 0.91
C ALA A 93 -29.74 -24.28 0.27
N THR A 94 -29.70 -24.82 -0.95
CA THR A 94 -30.77 -25.68 -1.48
C THR A 94 -30.13 -26.74 -2.36
N GLY A 95 -30.16 -27.97 -1.86
CA GLY A 95 -29.55 -29.12 -2.50
C GLY A 95 -30.32 -29.66 -3.69
N ALA A 96 -29.59 -30.36 -4.55
CA ALA A 96 -30.12 -31.46 -5.35
C ALA A 96 -29.03 -32.51 -5.52
N ILE A 97 -29.45 -33.75 -5.34
CA ILE A 97 -28.71 -34.98 -5.19
C ILE A 97 -28.59 -35.75 -6.51
N ALA A 98 -27.48 -36.48 -6.64
CA ALA A 98 -27.34 -37.85 -7.17
C ALA A 98 -27.44 -38.16 -8.68
N GLY A 99 -26.45 -38.97 -9.12
CA GLY A 99 -26.39 -39.74 -10.37
C GLY A 99 -25.08 -39.47 -11.12
N GLY A 100 -23.96 -40.16 -10.91
CA GLY A 100 -23.77 -41.60 -10.85
C GLY A 100 -23.52 -42.15 -12.25
N VAL A 101 -22.25 -42.46 -12.61
CA VAL A 101 -21.74 -43.76 -13.11
C VAL A 101 -20.36 -43.61 -13.80
N ALA A 102 -19.49 -44.57 -13.50
CA ALA A 102 -18.08 -44.64 -13.88
C ALA A 102 -17.85 -45.17 -15.30
N ALA A 103 -16.74 -44.76 -15.92
CA ALA A 103 -16.09 -45.57 -16.96
C ALA A 103 -14.57 -45.35 -16.92
N LYS A 104 -13.85 -46.42 -16.58
CA LYS A 104 -12.39 -46.52 -16.52
C LYS A 104 -11.89 -47.30 -17.74
N SER A 105 -11.00 -46.73 -18.52
CA SER A 105 -10.13 -47.41 -19.52
C SER A 105 -9.15 -46.35 -20.05
N GLY A 106 -7.85 -46.57 -20.27
CA GLY A 106 -7.04 -47.78 -20.31
C GLY A 106 -5.56 -47.39 -20.52
N LYS A 107 -4.68 -48.36 -20.25
CA LYS A 107 -3.20 -48.32 -20.29
C LYS A 107 -2.62 -48.01 -21.68
N LYS A 108 -1.37 -47.53 -21.73
CA LYS A 108 -0.16 -48.16 -22.34
C LYS A 108 1.00 -47.12 -22.40
N LYS A 109 2.09 -47.29 -21.65
CA LYS A 109 3.35 -48.04 -21.95
C LYS A 109 4.30 -47.37 -22.96
N SER A 110 5.42 -46.88 -22.42
CA SER A 110 6.81 -47.25 -22.77
C SER A 110 7.50 -46.71 -24.03
N LYS A 111 8.73 -46.20 -23.80
CA LYS A 111 10.04 -46.36 -24.52
C LYS A 111 10.70 -44.99 -24.68
N ASP A 112 11.73 -44.64 -23.91
CA ASP A 112 13.14 -45.10 -23.97
C ASP A 112 13.77 -44.99 -25.37
N SER A 113 14.71 -44.05 -25.55
CA SER A 113 15.96 -44.22 -26.33
C SER A 113 16.79 -42.92 -26.47
N GLY A 114 17.82 -42.76 -25.63
CA GLY A 114 19.19 -42.24 -25.91
C GLY A 114 19.45 -40.83 -26.52
N PRO A 115 20.72 -40.45 -26.73
CA PRO A 115 21.70 -40.13 -25.69
C PRO A 115 22.34 -38.72 -25.80
N VAL A 116 22.99 -38.35 -24.69
CA VAL A 116 24.12 -37.40 -24.48
C VAL A 116 25.00 -37.11 -25.71
N THR A 117 25.32 -35.83 -25.97
CA THR A 117 26.70 -35.34 -26.26
C THR A 117 26.83 -33.81 -26.11
N THR A 118 27.80 -33.41 -25.28
CA THR A 118 28.47 -32.10 -25.04
C THR A 118 29.46 -31.75 -26.21
N PRO A 119 30.38 -30.75 -26.14
CA PRO A 119 30.35 -29.31 -25.80
C PRO A 119 31.12 -28.39 -26.82
N ALA A 120 31.21 -27.08 -26.52
CA ALA A 120 32.29 -26.09 -26.82
C ALA A 120 32.64 -25.68 -28.28
N LEU A 121 32.78 -24.36 -28.54
CA LEU A 121 34.09 -23.65 -28.64
C LEU A 121 33.90 -22.14 -28.92
N LYS A 122 34.78 -21.34 -28.30
CA LYS A 122 35.02 -19.89 -28.47
C LYS A 122 35.30 -19.47 -29.92
N THR A 123 34.92 -18.23 -30.25
CA THR A 123 35.85 -17.14 -30.62
C THR A 123 35.25 -15.81 -30.18
#